data_AF-A0A1F9MNB5-F1
#
_entry.id   AF-A0A1F9MNB5-F1
#
_cell.length_a   1.000
_cell.length_b   1.000
_cell.length_c   1.000
_cell.angle_alpha   90.00
_cell.angle_beta   90.00
_cell.angle_gamma   90.00
#
_symmetry.space_group_name_H-M   'P 1'
#
loop_
_entity.id
_entity.type
_entity.pdbx_description
1 polymer ?
#
loop_
_entity_poly.entity_id
_entity_poly.type
_entity_poly.pdbx_seq_one_letter_code
_entity_poly.pdbx_strand_id
1 'polypeptide(L)' 'MRTTLDLPNDLLEEAMKVTHLETKTKVIITALEELIRKSKIAELKNFKGTIDLNIDLNTLRCR' A
#
# COMPACT_ATOMS: atom_id res chain seq x y z
N MET A 1 -12.77 18.62 3.80
CA MET A 1 -13.46 18.60 5.10
C MET A 1 -12.42 18.91 6.17
N ARG A 2 -12.70 19.79 7.14
CA ARG A 2 -11.78 20.11 8.25
C ARG A 2 -12.21 19.29 9.46
N THR A 3 -11.31 18.47 9.97
CA THR A 3 -11.57 17.51 11.04
C THR A 3 -10.53 17.69 12.13
N THR A 4 -10.92 17.64 13.39
CA THR A 4 -10.00 17.65 14.53
C THR A 4 -9.75 16.20 14.91
N LEU A 5 -8.48 15.77 14.89
CA LEU A 5 -8.06 14.41 15.17
C LEU A 5 -6.91 14.48 16.17
N ASP A 6 -7.00 13.73 17.26
CA ASP A 6 -5.90 13.61 18.21
C ASP A 6 -4.93 12.54 17.70
N LEU A 7 -3.68 12.93 17.47
CA LEU A 7 -2.64 12.07 16.92
C LEU A 7 -1.39 12.15 17.78
N PRO A 8 -0.70 11.02 18.02
CA PRO A 8 0.59 11.04 18.71
C PRO A 8 1.61 11.84 17.89
N ASN A 9 2.19 12.87 18.51
CA ASN A 9 3.16 13.76 17.84
C ASN A 9 4.40 12.99 17.35
N ASP A 10 4.86 12.01 18.11
CA ASP A 10 6.07 11.24 17.78
C ASP A 10 5.90 10.51 16.43
N LEU A 11 4.75 9.87 16.23
CA LEU A 11 4.42 9.16 14.98
C LEU A 11 4.34 10.13 13.79
N LEU A 12 3.80 11.33 14.04
CA LEU A 12 3.64 12.34 13.01
C LEU A 12 4.99 12.96 12.60
N GLU A 13 5.87 13.21 13.57
CA GLU A 13 7.24 13.66 13.30
C GLU A 13 8.05 12.61 12.55
N GLU A 14 7.94 11.34 12.94
CA GLU A 14 8.63 10.25 12.25
C GLU A 14 8.11 10.11 10.81
N ALA A 15 6.80 10.16 10.60
CA ALA A 15 6.21 10.16 9.27
C ALA A 15 6.65 11.36 8.43
N MET A 16 6.75 12.56 9.02
CA MET A 16 7.27 13.75 8.34
C MET A 16 8.75 13.59 7.94
N LYS A 17 9.59 13.02 8.81
CA LYS A 17 11.01 12.75 8.52
C LYS A 17 11.17 11.72 7.40
N VAL A 18 10.38 10.65 7.41
CA VAL A 18 10.45 9.59 6.39
C VAL A 18 9.96 10.11 5.04
N THR A 19 8.82 10.80 5.03
CA THR A 19 8.17 11.26 3.78
C THR A 19 8.72 12.59 3.24
N HIS A 20 9.53 13.31 4.03
CA HIS A 20 10.05 14.65 3.72
C HIS A 20 8.95 15.66 3.34
N LEU A 21 7.75 15.48 3.89
CA LEU A 21 6.60 16.34 3.60
C LEU A 21 6.53 17.51 4.59
N GLU A 22 6.32 18.71 4.06
CA GLU A 22 6.34 19.94 4.86
C GLU A 22 5.09 20.15 5.74
N THR A 23 3.98 19.47 5.44
CA THR A 23 2.70 19.70 6.14
C THR A 23 2.12 18.41 6.72
N LYS A 24 1.65 18.51 7.97
CA LYS A 24 0.95 17.43 8.70
C LYS A 24 -0.24 16.87 7.91
N THR A 25 -0.98 17.73 7.22
CA THR A 25 -2.12 17.33 6.38
C THR A 25 -1.69 16.47 5.21
N LYS A 26 -0.60 16.83 4.53
CA LYS A 26 -0.12 16.10 3.35
C LYS A 26 0.40 14.72 3.73
N VAL A 27 1.07 14.59 4.87
CA VAL A 27 1.49 13.30 5.43
C VAL A 27 0.30 12.37 5.64
N ILE A 28 -0.79 12.87 6.24
CA ILE A 28 -1.99 12.07 6.50
C ILE A 28 -2.65 11.64 5.19
N ILE A 29 -2.76 12.54 4.21
CA ILE A 29 -3.33 12.22 2.89
C ILE A 29 -2.52 11.11 2.22
N THR A 30 -1.19 11.27 2.13
CA THR A 30 -0.30 10.28 1.52
C THR A 30 -0.36 8.94 2.25
N ALA A 31 -0.40 8.93 3.58
CA ALA A 31 -0.53 7.71 4.37
C ALA A 31 -1.84 6.94 4.06
N LEU A 32 -2.95 7.67 3.93
CA LEU A 32 -4.25 7.07 3.57
C LEU A 32 -4.25 6.53 2.12
N GLU A 33 -3.69 7.28 1.17
CA GLU A 33 -3.54 6.84 -0.21
C GLU A 33 -2.70 5.57 -0.32
N GLU A 34 -1.58 5.50 0.41
CA GLU A 34 -0.72 4.32 0.43
C GLU A 34 -1.38 3.12 1.10
N LEU A 35 -2.18 3.31 2.15
CA LEU A 35 -2.93 2.24 2.77
C LEU A 35 -3.94 1.65 1.78
N ILE A 36 -4.70 2.49 1.08
CA ILE A 36 -5.63 2.07 0.04
C ILE A 36 -4.88 1.35 -1.09
N ARG A 37 -3.74 1.89 -1.53
CA ARG A 37 -2.92 1.28 -2.59
C ARG A 37 -2.42 -0.10 -2.19
N LYS A 38 -1.92 -0.25 -0.95
CA LYS A 38 -1.48 -1.54 -0.41
C LYS A 38 -2.63 -2.55 -0.32
N SER A 39 -3.82 -2.11 0.10
CA SER A 39 -5.01 -2.96 0.15
C SER A 39 -5.39 -3.48 -1.25
N LYS A 40 -5.47 -2.59 -2.25
CA LYS A 40 -5.77 -2.97 -3.64
C LYS A 40 -4.72 -3.95 -4.21
N ILE A 41 -3.44 -3.73 -3.93
CA ILE A 41 -2.37 -4.65 -4.36
C ILE A 41 -2.49 -6.00 -3.65
N ALA A 42 -2.88 -6.02 -2.37
CA ALA A 42 -3.12 -7.25 -1.65
C ALA A 42 -4.32 -8.01 -2.23
N GLU A 43 -5.38 -7.32 -2.65
CA GLU A 43 -6.50 -7.94 -3.37
C GLU A 43 -6.06 -8.54 -4.70
N LEU A 44 -5.13 -7.92 -5.42
CA LEU A 44 -4.54 -8.51 -6.64
C LEU A 44 -3.86 -9.86 -6.37
N LYS A 45 -3.29 -10.07 -5.18
CA LYS A 45 -2.74 -11.37 -4.79
C LYS A 45 -3.82 -12.44 -4.64
N ASN A 46 -5.08 -12.05 -4.35
CA ASN A 46 -6.19 -13.01 -4.27
C ASN A 46 -6.60 -13.53 -5.65
N PHE A 47 -6.28 -12.81 -6.73
CA PHE A 47 -6.46 -13.30 -8.11
C PHE A 47 -5.35 -14.26 -8.56
N LYS A 48 -4.35 -14.53 -7.71
CA LYS A 48 -3.29 -15.52 -7.97
C LYS A 48 -3.90 -16.93 -7.93
N GLY A 49 -4.28 -17.44 -9.10
CA GLY A 49 -4.86 -18.78 -9.28
C GLY A 49 -6.25 -18.77 -9.91
N THR A 50 -6.88 -17.61 -10.11
CA THR A 50 -8.14 -17.50 -10.86
C THR A 50 -7.91 -17.47 -12.37
N ILE A 51 -6.72 -17.03 -12.79
CA ILE A 51 -6.31 -17.10 -14.19
C ILE A 51 -5.86 -18.54 -14.43
N ASP A 52 -6.70 -19.29 -15.13
CA ASP A 52 -6.36 -20.62 -15.64
C ASP A 52 -5.31 -20.46 -16.76
N LEU A 53 -4.05 -20.31 -16.34
CA LEU A 53 -2.93 -20.30 -17.25
C LEU A 53 -2.77 -21.72 -17.75
N ASN A 54 -3.33 -21.99 -18.93
CA ASN A 54 -3.19 -23.23 -19.69
C ASN A 54 -1.74 -23.37 -20.19
N ILE A 55 -0.83 -23.51 -19.24
CA ILE A 55 0.62 -23.55 -19.42
C ILE A 55 1.09 -24.86 -18.80
N ASP A 56 1.67 -25.71 -19.62
CA ASP A 56 2.30 -26.93 -19.15
C ASP A 56 3.64 -26.59 -18.49
N LEU A 57 3.61 -26.48 -17.16
CA LEU A 57 4.78 -26.21 -16.33
C LEU A 57 5.89 -27.27 -16.48
N ASN A 58 5.59 -28.46 -16.99
CA ASN A 58 6.60 -29.50 -17.23
C ASN A 58 7.46 -29.17 -18.45
N THR A 59 6.84 -28.68 -19.54
CA THR A 59 7.57 -28.22 -20.74
C THR A 59 8.49 -27.04 -20.44
N LEU A 60 8.07 -26.11 -19.57
CA LEU A 60 8.86 -24.94 -19.19
C LEU A 60 10.00 -25.26 -18.21
N ARG A 61 9.85 -26.31 -17.40
CA ARG A 61 10.83 -26.65 -16.37
C ARG A 61 11.87 -27.67 -16.84
N CYS A 62 11.73 -28.23 -18.05
CA CYS A 62 12.61 -29.29 -18.58
C CYS A 62 12.89 -30.38 -17.53
N ARG A 63 11.83 -30.85 -16.85
CA ARG A 63 11.89 -31.94 -15.87
C ARG A 63 11.01 -33.09 -16.35
#